data_AF-A0A2D4KQ42-F1
#
_entry.id   AF-A0A2D4KQ42-F1
#
_cell.length_a   1.000
_cell.length_b   1.000
_cell.length_c   1.000
_cell.angle_alpha   90.00
_cell.angle_beta   90.00
_cell.angle_gamma   90.00
#
_symmetry.space_group_name_H-M   'P 1'
#
loop_
_entity.id
_entity.type
_entity.pdbx_description
1 polymer ?
#
loop_
_entity_poly.entity_id
_entity_poly.type
_entity_poly.pdbx_seq_one_letter_code
_entity_poly.pdbx_strand_id
1 'polypeptide(L)'
;HKAAANVQLKLIESQPWEESLQDLPSLKKLLTKALTLFLDAAESYSKDACVCQSLRCKRLTRLITLQLHFLTTPQKTKLINLSRKRLLPCILALPRFYQAAVVAEAYDFTPDWSEVLYQQVVLKGDFNYLEEHKQHGLLRTGTFEEIAHKFKQSAANESAVRNLKKLLTYCEDVYVHYKLAYDNRFYDVVNMLLNDAQTGCCLNDLLAN
;
A
#
# COMPACT_ATOMS: atom_id res chain seq x y z
N HIS A 1 2.23 -12.03 -28.00
CA HIS A 1 2.25 -12.37 -26.56
C HIS A 1 1.22 -11.60 -25.72
N LYS A 2 1.31 -10.27 -25.56
CA LYS A 2 0.37 -9.47 -24.73
C LYS A 2 -1.11 -9.67 -25.03
N ALA A 3 -1.51 -9.64 -26.31
CA ALA A 3 -2.92 -9.85 -26.70
C ALA A 3 -3.43 -11.24 -26.29
N ALA A 4 -2.62 -12.29 -26.46
CA ALA A 4 -2.95 -13.64 -26.05
C ALA A 4 -3.05 -13.77 -24.51
N ALA A 5 -2.19 -13.08 -23.76
CA ALA A 5 -2.27 -13.02 -22.30
C ALA A 5 -3.60 -12.39 -21.84
N ASN A 6 -4.01 -11.29 -22.49
CA ASN A 6 -5.30 -10.64 -22.22
C ASN A 6 -6.48 -11.56 -22.51
N VAL A 7 -6.41 -12.41 -23.54
CA VAL A 7 -7.44 -13.42 -23.81
C VAL A 7 -7.56 -14.40 -22.65
N GLN A 8 -6.44 -14.87 -22.07
CA GLN A 8 -6.50 -15.74 -20.89
C GLN A 8 -7.17 -15.05 -19.70
N LEU A 9 -6.84 -13.78 -19.44
CA LEU A 9 -7.48 -13.03 -18.37
C LEU A 9 -8.98 -12.80 -18.63
N LYS A 10 -9.40 -12.57 -19.88
CA LYS A 10 -10.82 -12.44 -20.25
C LYS A 10 -11.61 -13.74 -20.06
N LEU A 11 -10.99 -14.90 -20.30
CA LEU A 11 -11.62 -16.20 -20.02
C LEU A 11 -11.86 -16.40 -18.51
N ILE A 12 -11.01 -15.84 -17.66
CA ILE A 12 -11.25 -15.83 -16.21
C ILE A 12 -12.33 -14.82 -15.85
N GLU A 13 -12.42 -13.70 -16.55
CA GLU A 13 -13.43 -12.66 -16.34
C GLU A 13 -14.84 -13.09 -16.79
N SER A 14 -14.96 -14.02 -17.74
CA SER A 14 -16.24 -14.42 -18.32
C SER A 14 -17.15 -15.22 -17.38
N GLN A 15 -16.64 -15.63 -16.21
CA GLN A 15 -17.42 -16.33 -15.19
C GLN A 15 -17.19 -15.69 -13.80
N PRO A 16 -18.12 -15.85 -12.86
CA PRO A 16 -17.95 -15.43 -11.47
C PRO A 16 -16.65 -15.97 -10.85
N TRP A 17 -16.11 -15.20 -9.89
CA TRP A 17 -14.88 -15.62 -9.21
C TRP A 17 -15.09 -16.90 -8.40
N GLU A 18 -16.25 -17.00 -7.77
CA GLU A 18 -16.68 -18.13 -6.95
C GLU A 18 -16.74 -19.42 -7.76
N GLU A 19 -17.20 -19.35 -9.01
CA GLU A 19 -17.19 -20.48 -9.95
C GLU A 19 -15.77 -20.84 -10.39
N SER A 20 -14.93 -19.83 -10.67
CA SER A 20 -13.51 -20.05 -11.01
C SER A 20 -12.74 -20.75 -9.88
N LEU A 21 -13.16 -20.57 -8.62
CA LEU A 21 -12.54 -21.24 -7.47
C LEU A 21 -12.95 -22.71 -7.32
N GLN A 22 -14.01 -23.18 -7.99
CA GLN A 22 -14.42 -24.59 -7.97
C GLN A 22 -13.46 -25.46 -8.80
N ASP A 23 -12.91 -24.91 -9.88
CA ASP A 23 -11.89 -25.54 -10.72
C ASP A 23 -10.54 -24.82 -10.59
N LEU A 24 -9.93 -24.94 -9.41
CA LEU A 24 -8.59 -24.40 -9.13
C LEU A 24 -7.51 -24.86 -10.12
N PRO A 25 -7.45 -26.13 -10.55
CA PRO A 25 -6.47 -26.56 -11.55
C PRO A 25 -6.59 -25.79 -12.87
N SER A 26 -7.80 -25.62 -13.40
CA SER A 26 -8.03 -24.85 -14.63
C SER A 26 -7.69 -23.37 -14.45
N LEU A 27 -8.13 -22.75 -13.34
CA LEU A 27 -7.82 -21.36 -13.03
C LEU A 27 -6.30 -21.13 -12.94
N LYS A 28 -5.57 -21.98 -12.21
CA LYS A 28 -4.11 -21.91 -12.13
C LYS A 28 -3.46 -22.07 -13.50
N LYS A 29 -3.96 -22.99 -14.34
CA LYS A 29 -3.47 -23.18 -15.71
C LYS A 29 -3.63 -21.92 -16.57
N LEU A 30 -4.80 -21.27 -16.52
CA LEU A 30 -5.06 -20.01 -17.24
C LEU A 30 -4.15 -18.88 -16.76
N LEU A 31 -4.00 -18.72 -15.44
CA LEU A 31 -3.12 -17.72 -14.83
C LEU A 31 -1.65 -17.94 -15.16
N THR A 32 -1.14 -19.17 -15.06
CA THR A 32 0.24 -19.50 -15.42
C THR A 32 0.49 -19.25 -16.90
N LYS A 33 -0.47 -19.58 -17.78
CA LYS A 33 -0.36 -19.27 -19.21
C LYS A 33 -0.33 -17.76 -19.47
N ALA A 34 -1.20 -16.99 -18.80
CA ALA A 34 -1.17 -15.52 -18.88
C ALA A 34 0.17 -14.96 -18.40
N LEU A 35 0.70 -15.49 -17.29
CA LEU A 35 1.98 -15.10 -16.70
C LEU A 35 3.14 -15.27 -17.68
N THR A 36 3.30 -16.46 -18.27
CA THR A 36 4.34 -16.73 -19.27
C THR A 36 4.21 -15.79 -20.47
N LEU A 37 2.98 -15.60 -20.99
CA LEU A 37 2.76 -14.70 -22.12
C LEU A 37 3.07 -13.23 -21.78
N PHE A 38 2.87 -12.77 -20.55
CA PHE A 38 3.28 -11.42 -20.14
C PHE A 38 4.80 -11.30 -19.94
N LEU A 39 5.48 -12.35 -19.47
CA LEU A 39 6.94 -12.41 -19.40
C LEU A 39 7.56 -12.32 -20.80
N ASP A 40 7.10 -13.14 -21.74
CA ASP A 40 7.55 -13.11 -23.14
C ASP A 40 7.31 -11.73 -23.79
N ALA A 41 6.15 -11.13 -23.50
CA ALA A 41 5.82 -9.79 -24.00
C ALA A 41 6.75 -8.72 -23.40
N ALA A 42 7.02 -8.77 -22.10
CA ALA A 42 7.91 -7.83 -21.43
C ALA A 42 9.34 -7.93 -21.98
N GLU A 43 9.83 -9.15 -22.23
CA GLU A 43 11.14 -9.37 -22.84
C GLU A 43 11.20 -8.81 -24.25
N SER A 44 10.19 -9.10 -25.08
CA SER A 44 10.09 -8.60 -26.46
C SER A 44 10.07 -7.06 -26.49
N TYR A 45 9.22 -6.42 -25.68
CA TYR A 45 9.17 -4.95 -25.59
C TYR A 45 10.47 -4.33 -25.06
N SER A 46 11.21 -5.04 -24.22
CA SER A 46 12.51 -4.54 -23.74
C SER A 46 13.56 -4.54 -24.86
N LYS A 47 13.54 -5.56 -25.73
CA LYS A 47 14.41 -5.65 -26.92
C LYS A 47 14.08 -4.55 -27.94
N ASP A 48 12.80 -4.22 -28.09
CA ASP A 48 12.32 -3.16 -29.00
C ASP A 48 12.37 -1.74 -28.37
N ALA A 49 13.09 -1.55 -27.26
CA ALA A 49 13.17 -0.28 -26.51
C ALA A 49 11.80 0.34 -26.11
N CYS A 50 10.74 -0.45 -26.07
CA CYS A 50 9.38 -0.06 -25.68
C CYS A 50 9.21 -0.10 -24.15
N VAL A 51 9.94 0.76 -23.44
CA VAL A 51 10.06 0.74 -21.96
C VAL A 51 8.71 0.77 -21.25
N CYS A 52 7.79 1.64 -21.65
CA CYS A 52 6.47 1.75 -21.01
C CYS A 52 5.65 0.45 -21.13
N GLN A 53 5.71 -0.22 -22.29
CA GLN A 53 4.98 -1.47 -22.50
C GLN A 53 5.61 -2.62 -21.73
N SER A 54 6.94 -2.68 -21.72
CA SER A 54 7.69 -3.65 -20.90
C SER A 54 7.35 -3.50 -19.41
N LEU A 55 7.36 -2.27 -18.89
CA LEU A 55 7.00 -1.99 -17.49
C LEU A 55 5.57 -2.43 -17.17
N ARG A 56 4.61 -2.12 -18.05
CA ARG A 56 3.21 -2.55 -17.86
C ARG A 56 3.07 -4.06 -17.83
N CYS A 57 3.78 -4.79 -18.70
CA CYS A 57 3.80 -6.24 -18.67
C CYS A 57 4.42 -6.78 -17.37
N LYS A 58 5.54 -6.20 -16.90
CA LYS A 58 6.18 -6.58 -15.62
C LYS A 58 5.27 -6.37 -14.41
N ARG A 59 4.54 -5.24 -14.36
CA ARG A 59 3.55 -4.97 -13.29
C ARG A 59 2.43 -6.01 -13.28
N LEU A 60 1.91 -6.39 -14.46
CA LEU A 60 0.91 -7.45 -14.58
C LEU A 60 1.45 -8.83 -14.20
N THR A 61 2.68 -9.16 -14.57
CA THR A 61 3.36 -10.38 -14.11
C THR A 61 3.40 -10.44 -12.58
N ARG A 62 3.80 -9.35 -11.90
CA ARG A 62 3.81 -9.29 -10.41
C ARG A 62 2.41 -9.50 -9.82
N LEU A 63 1.38 -8.89 -10.40
CA LEU A 63 -0.01 -9.09 -9.98
C LEU A 63 -0.48 -10.54 -10.14
N ILE A 64 -0.19 -11.17 -11.28
CA ILE A 64 -0.59 -12.56 -11.54
C ILE A 64 0.15 -13.53 -10.62
N THR A 65 1.45 -13.30 -10.37
CA THR A 65 2.21 -14.06 -9.39
C THR A 65 1.59 -13.95 -8.00
N LEU A 66 1.20 -12.75 -7.57
CA LEU A 66 0.52 -12.54 -6.30
C LEU A 66 -0.85 -13.25 -6.26
N GLN A 67 -1.62 -13.19 -7.35
CA GLN A 67 -2.88 -13.91 -7.48
C GLN A 67 -2.69 -15.43 -7.33
N LEU A 68 -1.68 -16.00 -8.00
CA LEU A 68 -1.34 -17.43 -7.90
C LEU A 68 -0.98 -17.81 -6.46
N HIS A 69 -0.21 -16.97 -5.77
CA HIS A 69 0.09 -17.17 -4.34
C HIS A 69 -1.18 -17.17 -3.49
N PHE A 70 -2.11 -16.23 -3.72
CA PHE A 70 -3.39 -16.17 -3.00
C PHE A 70 -4.28 -17.41 -3.21
N LEU A 71 -4.15 -18.10 -4.35
CA LEU A 71 -4.83 -19.38 -4.59
C LEU A 71 -4.23 -20.56 -3.81
N THR A 72 -3.07 -20.38 -3.18
CA THR A 72 -2.45 -21.35 -2.27
C THR A 72 -2.74 -21.06 -0.80
N THR A 73 -3.26 -19.87 -0.49
CA THR A 73 -3.60 -19.46 0.88
C THR A 73 -5.11 -19.52 1.10
N PRO A 74 -5.59 -19.47 2.36
CA PRO A 74 -7.02 -19.41 2.66
C PRO A 74 -7.71 -18.15 2.14
N GLN A 75 -6.96 -17.06 1.91
CA GLN A 75 -7.51 -15.74 1.60
C GLN A 75 -8.23 -15.70 0.24
N LYS A 76 -7.80 -16.51 -0.75
CA LYS A 76 -8.39 -16.72 -2.10
C LYS A 76 -9.02 -15.49 -2.79
N THR A 77 -8.59 -14.29 -2.42
CA THR A 77 -9.18 -13.03 -2.85
C THR A 77 -8.81 -12.80 -4.31
N LYS A 78 -9.76 -12.28 -5.09
CA LYS A 78 -9.51 -11.87 -6.48
C LYS A 78 -8.74 -10.56 -6.49
N LEU A 79 -7.59 -10.55 -7.15
CA LEU A 79 -6.70 -9.40 -7.37
C LEU A 79 -6.63 -9.01 -8.85
N ILE A 80 -6.92 -9.94 -9.76
CA ILE A 80 -6.98 -9.72 -11.21
C ILE A 80 -8.37 -9.26 -11.67
N ASN A 81 -8.44 -8.60 -12.84
CA ASN A 81 -9.69 -8.11 -13.45
C ASN A 81 -10.59 -7.36 -12.47
N LEU A 82 -10.00 -6.53 -11.61
CA LEU A 82 -10.73 -5.66 -10.69
C LEU A 82 -11.22 -4.42 -11.43
N SER A 83 -12.46 -4.03 -11.16
CA SER A 83 -12.97 -2.74 -11.58
C SER A 83 -12.41 -1.62 -10.70
N ARG A 84 -12.38 -0.39 -11.23
CA ARG A 84 -11.83 0.78 -10.51
C ARG A 84 -12.46 0.98 -9.13
N LYS A 85 -13.76 0.71 -8.99
CA LYS A 85 -14.52 0.81 -7.74
C LYS A 85 -14.10 -0.22 -6.68
N ARG A 86 -13.48 -1.33 -7.08
CA ARG A 86 -13.04 -2.42 -6.20
C ARG A 86 -11.58 -2.28 -5.75
N LEU A 87 -10.80 -1.37 -6.37
CA LEU A 87 -9.38 -1.23 -6.08
C LEU A 87 -9.09 -0.77 -4.65
N LEU A 88 -9.69 0.34 -4.21
CA LEU A 88 -9.46 0.85 -2.85
C LEU A 88 -9.92 -0.15 -1.77
N PRO A 89 -11.15 -0.73 -1.82
CA PRO A 89 -11.53 -1.77 -0.88
C PRO A 89 -10.60 -2.98 -0.88
N CYS A 90 -10.10 -3.39 -2.06
CA CYS A 90 -9.12 -4.46 -2.15
C CYS A 90 -7.80 -4.09 -1.46
N ILE A 91 -7.27 -2.89 -1.71
CA ILE A 91 -6.02 -2.40 -1.11
C ILE A 91 -6.13 -2.34 0.42
N LEU A 92 -7.25 -1.85 0.96
CA LEU A 92 -7.49 -1.79 2.40
C LEU A 92 -7.67 -3.17 3.07
N ALA A 93 -8.04 -4.19 2.31
CA ALA A 93 -8.18 -5.56 2.79
C ALA A 93 -6.87 -6.35 2.77
N LEU A 94 -5.82 -5.86 2.10
CA LEU A 94 -4.56 -6.57 2.00
C LEU A 94 -3.73 -6.42 3.27
N PRO A 95 -3.23 -7.52 3.86
CA PRO A 95 -2.51 -7.50 5.13
C PRO A 95 -1.06 -7.00 5.04
N ARG A 96 -0.48 -6.92 3.83
CA ARG A 96 0.92 -6.47 3.65
C ARG A 96 1.00 -5.37 2.62
N PHE A 97 1.87 -4.39 2.86
CA PHE A 97 2.00 -3.23 2.00
C PHE A 97 2.49 -3.63 0.61
N TYR A 98 3.43 -4.57 0.51
CA TYR A 98 3.91 -5.03 -0.81
C TYR A 98 2.78 -5.56 -1.69
N GLN A 99 1.73 -6.17 -1.09
CA GLN A 99 0.58 -6.67 -1.81
C GLN A 99 -0.26 -5.51 -2.35
N ALA A 100 -0.52 -4.51 -1.50
CA ALA A 100 -1.23 -3.29 -1.87
C ALA A 100 -0.49 -2.52 -2.97
N ALA A 101 0.83 -2.39 -2.87
CA ALA A 101 1.67 -1.73 -3.87
C ALA A 101 1.61 -2.46 -5.23
N VAL A 102 1.70 -3.81 -5.24
CA VAL A 102 1.58 -4.61 -6.47
C VAL A 102 0.22 -4.38 -7.15
N VAL A 103 -0.87 -4.32 -6.38
CA VAL A 103 -2.21 -4.02 -6.94
C VAL A 103 -2.26 -2.59 -7.47
N ALA A 104 -1.85 -1.59 -6.68
CA ALA A 104 -1.85 -0.20 -7.09
C ALA A 104 -1.06 0.02 -8.40
N GLU A 105 0.14 -0.53 -8.50
CA GLU A 105 0.99 -0.45 -9.68
C GLU A 105 0.38 -1.13 -10.91
N ALA A 106 -0.15 -2.35 -10.76
CA ALA A 106 -0.67 -3.11 -11.90
C ALA A 106 -1.91 -2.50 -12.56
N TYR A 107 -2.69 -1.73 -11.80
CA TYR A 107 -3.86 -1.01 -12.30
C TYR A 107 -3.59 0.48 -12.59
N ASP A 108 -2.33 0.92 -12.50
CA ASP A 108 -1.95 2.33 -12.62
C ASP A 108 -2.85 3.23 -11.72
N PHE A 109 -3.08 2.77 -10.49
CA PHE A 109 -3.96 3.40 -9.50
C PHE A 109 -3.13 3.99 -8.36
N THR A 110 -3.36 5.25 -8.04
CA THR A 110 -2.72 5.94 -6.91
C THR A 110 -3.75 6.06 -5.78
N PRO A 111 -3.72 5.17 -4.77
CA PRO A 111 -4.58 5.32 -3.60
C PRO A 111 -4.16 6.53 -2.77
N ASP A 112 -5.08 7.04 -1.97
CA ASP A 112 -4.76 7.90 -0.84
C ASP A 112 -3.98 7.06 0.20
N TRP A 113 -2.65 7.12 0.16
CA TRP A 113 -1.80 6.36 1.08
C TRP A 113 -1.94 6.81 2.53
N SER A 114 -2.33 8.07 2.80
CA SER A 114 -2.58 8.51 4.17
C SER A 114 -3.85 7.87 4.73
N GLU A 115 -4.89 7.68 3.91
CA GLU A 115 -6.05 6.86 4.30
C GLU A 115 -5.67 5.41 4.57
N VAL A 116 -4.89 4.79 3.67
CA VAL A 116 -4.47 3.39 3.85
C VAL A 116 -3.66 3.21 5.13
N LEU A 117 -2.71 4.10 5.41
CA LEU A 117 -1.90 4.06 6.62
C LEU A 117 -2.72 4.39 7.88
N TYR A 118 -3.69 5.29 7.80
CA TYR A 118 -4.62 5.54 8.90
C TYR A 118 -5.38 4.26 9.27
N GLN A 119 -5.94 3.56 8.28
CA GLN A 119 -6.67 2.30 8.51
C GLN A 119 -5.76 1.17 9.02
N GLN A 120 -4.59 0.96 8.42
CA GLN A 120 -3.71 -0.17 8.76
C GLN A 120 -2.90 0.08 10.04
N VAL A 121 -2.37 1.28 10.21
CA VAL A 121 -1.42 1.58 11.30
C VAL A 121 -2.13 2.18 12.49
N VAL A 122 -2.96 3.22 12.28
CA VAL A 122 -3.59 3.92 13.40
C VAL A 122 -4.74 3.10 13.98
N LEU A 123 -5.64 2.57 13.14
CA LEU A 123 -6.80 1.82 13.61
C LEU A 123 -6.46 0.35 13.96
N LYS A 124 -5.68 -0.35 13.14
CA LYS A 124 -5.34 -1.77 13.37
C LYS A 124 -4.02 -1.99 14.11
N GLY A 125 -3.15 -1.00 14.21
CA GLY A 125 -1.86 -1.13 14.91
C GLY A 125 -0.79 -1.90 14.13
N ASP A 126 -0.92 -2.05 12.81
CA ASP A 126 0.05 -2.78 11.99
C ASP A 126 1.26 -1.92 11.60
N PHE A 127 2.23 -1.84 12.52
CA PHE A 127 3.48 -1.13 12.25
C PHE A 127 4.41 -1.86 11.28
N ASN A 128 4.25 -3.18 11.07
CA ASN A 128 5.01 -3.87 10.04
C ASN A 128 4.62 -3.36 8.64
N TYR A 129 3.34 -3.04 8.45
CA TYR A 129 2.85 -2.38 7.25
C TYR A 129 3.52 -1.01 7.03
N LEU A 130 3.69 -0.22 8.09
CA LEU A 130 4.37 1.08 8.04
C LEU A 130 5.84 0.93 7.63
N GLU A 131 6.56 -0.04 8.21
CA GLU A 131 7.97 -0.28 7.87
C GLU A 131 8.14 -0.65 6.40
N GLU A 132 7.30 -1.53 5.87
CA GLU A 132 7.32 -1.87 4.44
C GLU A 132 7.04 -0.64 3.56
N HIS A 133 6.09 0.21 3.95
CA HIS A 133 5.81 1.47 3.24
C HIS A 133 6.99 2.44 3.29
N LYS A 134 7.64 2.58 4.45
CA LYS A 134 8.81 3.43 4.64
C LYS A 134 9.97 2.99 3.73
N GLN A 135 10.23 1.69 3.64
CA GLN A 135 11.26 1.13 2.75
C GLN A 135 11.02 1.43 1.26
N HIS A 136 9.77 1.68 0.86
CA HIS A 136 9.44 2.08 -0.51
C HIS A 136 9.62 3.60 -0.78
N GLY A 137 10.07 4.37 0.22
CA GLY A 137 10.39 5.81 0.05
C GLY A 137 9.17 6.72 -0.11
N LEU A 138 7.98 6.25 0.24
CA LEU A 138 6.72 6.99 0.08
C LEU A 138 6.30 7.77 1.31
N LEU A 139 6.97 7.57 2.46
CA LEU A 139 6.62 8.22 3.72
C LEU A 139 7.18 9.66 3.73
N ARG A 140 6.30 10.65 3.51
CA ARG A 140 6.65 12.07 3.49
C ARG A 140 6.07 12.78 4.73
N THR A 141 6.62 13.93 5.08
CA THR A 141 6.11 14.78 6.17
C THR A 141 4.60 15.06 6.03
N GLY A 142 4.14 15.43 4.83
CA GLY A 142 2.72 15.67 4.55
C GLY A 142 1.82 14.44 4.81
N THR A 143 2.33 13.22 4.71
CA THR A 143 1.57 12.01 5.04
C THR A 143 1.19 11.98 6.53
N PHE A 144 2.08 12.42 7.42
CA PHE A 144 1.79 12.49 8.85
C PHE A 144 0.73 13.54 9.18
N GLU A 145 0.79 14.70 8.51
CA GLU A 145 -0.19 15.77 8.68
C GLU A 145 -1.60 15.33 8.24
N GLU A 146 -1.71 14.66 7.08
CA GLU A 146 -2.97 14.11 6.59
C GLU A 146 -3.53 13.03 7.53
N ILE A 147 -2.69 12.12 8.03
CA ILE A 147 -3.11 11.10 9.01
C ILE A 147 -3.60 11.74 10.31
N ALA A 148 -2.88 12.74 10.82
CA ALA A 148 -3.27 13.46 12.03
C ALA A 148 -4.58 14.24 11.85
N HIS A 149 -4.79 14.83 10.68
CA HIS A 149 -6.05 15.49 10.33
C HIS A 149 -7.23 14.49 10.28
N LYS A 150 -7.05 13.33 9.64
CA LYS A 150 -8.05 12.25 9.62
C LYS A 150 -8.36 11.73 11.02
N PHE A 151 -7.34 11.61 11.88
CA PHE A 151 -7.50 11.19 13.27
C PHE A 151 -8.40 12.14 14.06
N LYS A 152 -8.22 13.46 13.92
CA LYS A 152 -9.06 14.47 14.60
C LYS A 152 -10.54 14.42 14.21
N GLN A 153 -10.83 14.01 12.98
CA GLN A 153 -12.19 13.92 12.46
C GLN A 153 -12.94 12.65 12.90
N SER A 154 -12.23 11.67 13.46
CA SER A 154 -12.77 10.38 13.85
C SER A 154 -12.87 10.24 15.36
N ALA A 155 -13.78 9.39 15.84
CA ALA A 155 -13.87 9.06 17.26
C ALA A 155 -12.64 8.22 17.67
N ALA A 156 -11.65 8.88 18.26
CA ALA A 156 -10.41 8.25 18.67
C ALA A 156 -10.63 7.32 19.87
N ASN A 157 -10.29 6.03 19.71
CA ASN A 157 -10.14 5.11 20.82
C ASN A 157 -8.72 5.16 21.41
N GLU A 158 -8.53 4.68 22.64
CA GLU A 158 -7.22 4.73 23.32
C GLU A 158 -6.12 4.04 22.51
N SER A 159 -6.44 2.93 21.83
CA SER A 159 -5.50 2.23 20.95
C SER A 159 -5.04 3.11 19.79
N ALA A 160 -5.94 3.85 19.14
CA ALA A 160 -5.63 4.72 18.02
C ALA A 160 -4.80 5.93 18.47
N VAL A 161 -5.08 6.48 19.67
CA VAL A 161 -4.24 7.51 20.29
C VAL A 161 -2.81 7.00 20.46
N ARG A 162 -2.64 5.82 21.08
CA ARG A 162 -1.32 5.20 21.28
C ARG A 162 -0.61 4.93 19.96
N ASN A 163 -1.32 4.41 18.97
CA ASN A 163 -0.77 4.12 17.65
C ASN A 163 -0.37 5.40 16.92
N LEU A 164 -1.17 6.48 16.98
CA LEU A 164 -0.79 7.75 16.36
C LEU A 164 0.47 8.34 17.00
N LYS A 165 0.56 8.35 18.35
CA LYS A 165 1.78 8.77 19.05
C LYS A 165 3.01 7.99 18.58
N LYS A 166 2.89 6.66 18.48
CA LYS A 166 3.97 5.81 17.96
C LYS A 166 4.26 6.06 16.48
N LEU A 167 3.26 6.37 15.65
CA LEU A 167 3.47 6.72 14.25
C LEU A 167 4.26 8.02 14.12
N LEU A 168 3.98 9.05 14.93
CA LEU A 168 4.70 10.32 14.86
C LEU A 168 6.20 10.20 15.13
N THR A 169 6.66 9.19 15.89
CA THR A 169 8.10 8.94 16.11
C THR A 169 8.84 8.52 14.83
N TYR A 170 8.12 8.17 13.77
CA TYR A 170 8.68 7.88 12.44
C TYR A 170 8.89 9.13 11.59
N CYS A 171 8.42 10.30 12.05
CA CYS A 171 8.62 11.56 11.37
C CYS A 171 10.06 12.05 11.64
N GLU A 172 10.85 12.18 10.57
CA GLU A 172 12.24 12.67 10.65
C GLU A 172 12.30 14.19 10.88
N ASP A 173 11.23 14.91 10.55
CA ASP A 173 11.08 16.34 10.81
C ASP A 173 10.62 16.56 12.26
N VAL A 174 11.55 16.97 13.10
CA VAL A 174 11.34 17.21 14.54
C VAL A 174 10.30 18.30 14.78
N TYR A 175 10.26 19.35 13.94
CA TYR A 175 9.29 20.43 14.08
C TYR A 175 7.87 19.96 13.73
N VAL A 176 7.71 19.21 12.63
CA VAL A 176 6.42 18.62 12.26
C VAL A 176 5.95 17.63 13.32
N HIS A 177 6.85 16.78 13.85
CA HIS A 177 6.53 15.88 14.95
C HIS A 177 6.01 16.65 16.18
N TYR A 178 6.75 17.69 16.62
CA TYR A 178 6.36 18.55 17.73
C TYR A 178 4.99 19.21 17.49
N LYS A 179 4.81 19.84 16.33
CA LYS A 179 3.58 20.55 15.96
C LYS A 179 2.39 19.59 15.95
N LEU A 180 2.52 18.42 15.33
CA LEU A 180 1.46 17.42 15.31
C LEU A 180 1.14 16.87 16.71
N ALA A 181 2.15 16.67 17.56
CA ALA A 181 1.93 16.26 18.95
C ALA A 181 1.16 17.34 19.74
N TYR A 182 1.57 18.60 19.62
CA TYR A 182 0.91 19.74 20.26
C TYR A 182 -0.54 19.90 19.78
N ASP A 183 -0.74 19.89 18.46
CA ASP A 183 -2.04 20.02 17.81
C ASP A 183 -3.04 18.91 18.18
N ASN A 184 -2.54 17.73 18.55
CA ASN A 184 -3.34 16.60 19.01
C ASN A 184 -3.36 16.46 20.54
N ARG A 185 -2.81 17.44 21.28
CA ARG A 185 -2.77 17.50 22.76
C ARG A 185 -2.02 16.32 23.39
N PHE A 186 -1.01 15.79 22.70
CA PHE A 186 -0.11 14.76 23.20
C PHE A 186 1.01 15.38 24.04
N TYR A 187 0.63 16.00 25.17
CA TYR A 187 1.57 16.77 26.00
C TYR A 187 2.71 15.93 26.58
N ASP A 188 2.49 14.64 26.78
CA ASP A 188 3.54 13.68 27.12
C ASP A 188 4.63 13.60 26.04
N VAL A 189 4.25 13.58 24.77
CA VAL A 189 5.17 13.57 23.62
C VAL A 189 5.84 14.94 23.47
N VAL A 190 5.08 16.03 23.60
CA VAL A 190 5.61 17.41 23.54
C VAL A 190 6.69 17.61 24.60
N ASN A 191 6.41 17.24 25.85
CA ASN A 191 7.38 17.39 26.95
C ASN A 191 8.61 16.50 26.74
N MET A 192 8.43 15.30 26.17
CA MET A 192 9.54 14.42 25.85
C MET A 192 10.47 15.04 24.79
N LEU A 193 9.92 15.64 23.73
CA LEU A 193 10.71 16.33 22.69
C LEU A 193 11.40 17.60 23.19
N LEU A 194 10.76 18.37 24.07
CA LEU A 194 11.39 19.58 24.62
C LEU A 194 12.51 19.29 25.63
N ASN A 195 12.40 18.19 26.38
CA ASN A 195 13.38 17.81 27.40
C ASN A 195 14.53 16.95 26.86
N ASP A 196 14.41 16.43 25.63
CA ASP A 196 15.49 15.70 24.98
C ASP A 196 16.57 16.67 24.48
N ALA A 197 17.83 16.36 24.77
CA ALA A 197 18.94 17.30 24.56
C ALA A 197 19.19 17.65 23.09
N GLN A 198 18.87 16.74 22.15
CA GLN A 198 19.09 16.97 20.72
C GLN A 198 17.89 17.67 20.09
N THR A 199 16.69 17.16 20.34
CA THR A 199 15.45 17.70 19.77
C THR A 199 15.05 19.02 20.42
N GLY A 200 15.27 19.20 21.72
CA GLY A 200 14.97 20.43 22.46
C GLY A 200 15.80 21.63 22.00
N CYS A 201 17.12 21.47 21.78
CA CYS A 201 17.96 22.54 21.22
C CYS A 201 17.47 22.97 19.84
N CYS A 202 17.21 21.99 18.95
CA CYS A 202 16.70 22.25 17.60
C CYS A 202 15.35 22.98 17.62
N LEU A 203 14.43 22.55 18.48
CA LEU A 203 13.11 23.18 18.62
C LEU A 203 13.21 24.60 19.18
N ASN A 204 14.07 24.85 20.16
CA ASN A 204 14.26 26.19 20.70
C ASN A 204 14.77 27.17 19.63
N ASP A 205 15.71 26.75 18.78
CA ASP A 205 16.21 27.56 17.67
C ASP A 205 15.13 27.83 16.60
N LEU A 206 14.26 26.85 16.33
CA LEU A 206 13.17 26.97 15.36
C LEU A 206 11.97 27.78 15.88
N LEU A 207 11.70 27.76 17.19
CA LEU A 207 10.60 28.48 17.83
C LEU A 207 10.97 29.92 18.22
N ALA A 208 12.26 30.23 18.33
CA ALA A 208 12.76 31.57 18.62
C ALA A 208 12.89 32.48 17.38
N ASN A 209 12.73 31.91 16.17
CA ASN A 209 12.70 32.61 14.87
C ASN A 209 11.27 32.75 14.34
#